data_AF-A0A366F5V4-F1
#
_entry.id   AF-A0A366F5V4-F1
#
_cell.length_a   1.000
_cell.length_b   1.000
_cell.length_c   1.000
_cell.angle_alpha   90.00
_cell.angle_beta   90.00
_cell.angle_gamma   90.00
#
_symmetry.space_group_name_H-M   'P 1'
#
loop_
_entity.id
_entity.type
_entity.pdbx_description
1 polymer ?
#
loop_
_entity_poly.entity_id
_entity_poly.type
_entity_poly.pdbx_seq_one_letter_code
_entity_poly.pdbx_strand_id
1 'polypeptide(L)' 'MKKPYVDRDGEVRELDREFFAHARRGRPAMPAEARKRRVNIMLDPDVADRLKTIPNASAYVNDLLRRQFVSR' A
#
# COMPACT_ATOMS: atom_id res chain seq x y z
N MET A 1 14.26 -6.88 -27.12
CA MET A 1 14.45 -6.04 -25.91
C MET A 1 13.86 -4.66 -26.17
N LYS A 2 12.93 -4.17 -25.35
CA LYS A 2 12.47 -2.78 -25.44
C LYS A 2 13.63 -1.84 -25.11
N LYS A 3 13.87 -0.82 -25.95
CA LYS A 3 14.84 0.23 -25.62
C LYS A 3 14.34 0.97 -24.37
N PRO A 4 15.18 1.19 -23.34
CA PRO A 4 14.78 1.94 -22.15
C PRO A 4 14.41 3.39 -22.53
N TYR A 5 13.56 4.01 -21.71
CA TYR A 5 13.13 5.42 -21.88
C TYR A 5 14.12 6.43 -21.30
N VAL A 6 15.09 5.94 -20.54
CA VAL A 6 16.19 6.71 -19.96
C VAL A 6 17.47 6.11 -20.50
N ASP A 7 18.38 6.96 -20.98
CA ASP A 7 19.69 6.52 -21.46
C ASP A 7 20.73 6.43 -20.33
N ARG A 8 22.00 6.24 -20.71
CA ARG A 8 23.10 6.07 -19.74
C ARG A 8 23.50 7.38 -19.06
N ASP A 9 23.20 8.50 -19.69
CA ASP A 9 23.52 9.85 -19.23
C ASP A 9 22.35 10.45 -18.42
N GLY A 10 21.21 9.75 -18.38
CA GLY A 10 20.03 10.13 -17.61
C GLY A 10 19.02 10.95 -18.41
N GLU A 11 19.25 11.12 -19.71
CA GLU A 11 18.33 11.84 -20.60
C GLU A 11 17.08 11.00 -20.87
N VAL A 12 15.93 11.67 -20.79
CA VAL A 12 14.61 11.03 -20.93
C VAL A 12 14.07 11.30 -22.32
N ARG A 13 13.78 10.24 -23.08
CA ARG A 13 13.17 10.38 -24.40
C ARG A 13 11.68 10.74 -24.32
N GLU A 14 11.15 11.35 -25.36
CA GLU A 14 9.72 11.68 -25.44
C GLU A 14 8.80 10.45 -25.34
N LEU A 15 7.63 10.65 -24.72
CA LEU A 15 6.58 9.64 -24.62
C LEU A 15 5.84 9.55 -25.96
N ASP A 16 6.05 8.45 -26.67
CA ASP A 16 5.51 8.22 -28.02
C ASP A 16 4.19 7.42 -28.00
N ARG A 17 3.64 7.18 -29.20
CA ARG A 17 2.42 6.38 -29.37
C ARG A 17 2.57 4.96 -28.81
N GLU A 18 3.77 4.37 -28.83
CA GLU A 18 4.02 3.03 -28.30
C GLU A 18 3.97 3.02 -26.76
N PHE A 19 4.48 4.08 -26.11
CA PHE A 19 4.34 4.27 -24.67
C PHE A 19 2.87 4.28 -24.25
N PHE A 20 2.06 5.15 -24.87
CA PHE A 20 0.65 5.28 -24.51
C PHE A 20 -0.19 4.06 -24.89
N ALA A 21 0.19 3.30 -25.92
CA ALA A 21 -0.48 2.04 -26.27
C ALA A 21 -0.37 0.96 -25.17
N HIS A 22 0.67 1.03 -24.33
CA HIS A 22 0.92 0.07 -23.25
C HIS A 22 0.81 0.66 -21.84
N ALA A 23 0.69 1.99 -21.73
CA ALA A 23 0.58 2.67 -20.45
C ALA A 23 -0.73 2.27 -19.74
N ARG A 24 -0.61 1.79 -18.51
CA ARG A 24 -1.75 1.55 -17.63
C ARG A 24 -2.01 2.80 -16.79
N ARG A 25 -3.21 3.34 -16.91
CA ARG A 25 -3.64 4.49 -16.09
C ARG A 25 -3.82 4.08 -14.63
N GLY A 26 -3.51 5.01 -13.73
CA GLY A 26 -3.71 4.86 -12.28
C GLY A 26 -2.44 4.50 -11.51
N ARG A 27 -2.52 4.54 -10.18
CA ARG A 27 -1.41 4.15 -9.31
C ARG A 27 -1.17 2.64 -9.47
N PRO A 28 0.08 2.16 -9.57
CA PRO A 28 0.38 0.75 -9.52
C PRO A 28 -0.34 0.08 -8.33
N ALA A 29 -0.87 -1.11 -8.56
CA ALA A 29 -1.54 -1.86 -7.51
C ALA A 29 -0.55 -2.14 -6.37
N MET A 30 -1.02 -2.04 -5.13
CA MET A 30 -0.21 -2.37 -3.97
C MET A 30 0.27 -3.83 -4.07
N PRO A 31 1.59 -4.10 -3.85
CA PRO A 31 2.14 -5.46 -3.79
C PRO A 31 1.34 -6.31 -2.81
N ALA A 32 1.18 -7.61 -3.12
CA ALA A 32 0.31 -8.49 -2.34
C ALA A 32 0.74 -8.59 -0.87
N GLU A 33 2.05 -8.57 -0.63
CA GLU A 33 2.72 -8.66 0.67
C GLU A 33 2.47 -7.41 1.52
N ALA A 34 2.25 -6.26 0.88
CA ALA A 34 1.96 -4.99 1.55
C ALA A 34 0.47 -4.81 1.87
N ARG A 35 -0.41 -5.70 1.38
CA ARG A 35 -1.85 -5.62 1.63
C ARG A 35 -2.17 -6.11 3.04
N LYS A 36 -2.98 -5.34 3.76
CA LYS A 36 -3.56 -5.78 5.04
C LYS A 36 -4.49 -6.97 4.80
N ARG A 37 -4.45 -7.95 5.70
CA ARG A 37 -5.41 -9.07 5.72
C ARG A 37 -6.62 -8.68 6.57
N ARG A 38 -7.84 -9.01 6.12
CA ARG A 38 -9.06 -8.81 6.92
C ARG A 38 -9.17 -9.94 7.94
N VAL A 39 -9.39 -9.57 9.20
CA VAL A 39 -9.61 -10.48 10.32
C VAL A 39 -10.85 -10.01 11.06
N ASN A 40 -11.75 -10.93 11.42
CA ASN A 40 -12.95 -10.63 12.20
C ASN A 40 -12.74 -11.11 13.64
N ILE A 41 -12.93 -10.22 14.60
CA ILE A 41 -12.88 -10.52 16.04
C ILE A 41 -14.05 -9.82 16.73
N MET A 42 -14.54 -10.41 17.81
CA MET A 42 -15.51 -9.78 18.71
C MET A 42 -14.73 -9.04 19.80
N LEU A 43 -15.13 -7.80 20.07
CA LEU A 43 -14.53 -6.96 21.12
C LEU A 43 -15.61 -6.60 22.13
N ASP A 44 -15.20 -6.34 23.36
CA ASP A 44 -16.10 -5.80 24.38
C ASP A 44 -16.67 -4.45 23.94
N PRO A 45 -17.93 -4.11 24.30
CA PRO A 45 -18.61 -2.94 23.77
C PRO A 45 -17.87 -1.62 24.00
N ASP A 46 -17.30 -1.44 25.20
CA ASP A 46 -16.53 -0.25 25.58
C ASP A 46 -15.25 -0.09 24.75
N VAL A 47 -14.54 -1.19 24.49
CA VAL A 47 -13.35 -1.21 23.63
C VAL A 47 -13.71 -0.86 22.19
N ALA A 48 -14.79 -1.45 21.66
CA ALA A 48 -15.26 -1.19 20.31
C ALA A 48 -15.67 0.29 20.13
N ASP A 49 -16.39 0.85 21.10
CA ASP A 49 -16.80 2.26 21.06
C ASP A 49 -15.62 3.20 21.17
N ARG A 50 -14.63 2.89 22.02
CA ARG A 50 -13.40 3.67 22.07
C ARG A 50 -12.64 3.64 20.75
N LEU A 51 -12.51 2.46 20.12
CA LEU A 51 -11.82 2.32 18.83
C LEU A 51 -12.48 3.14 17.71
N LYS A 52 -13.82 3.25 17.68
CA LYS A 52 -14.53 4.08 16.70
C LYS A 52 -14.17 5.56 16.78
N THR A 53 -13.76 6.04 17.96
CA THR A 53 -13.37 7.46 18.14
C THR A 53 -11.97 7.78 17.63
N ILE A 54 -11.14 6.76 17.35
CA ILE A 54 -9.73 6.96 16.96
C ILE A 54 -9.64 7.16 15.44
N PRO A 55 -9.00 8.24 14.95
CA PRO A 55 -8.74 8.40 13.52
C PRO A 55 -7.80 7.28 13.06
N ASN A 56 -8.23 6.53 12.05
CA ASN A 56 -7.50 5.39 11.51
C ASN A 56 -7.21 4.28 12.56
N ALA A 57 -8.28 3.78 13.21
CA ALA A 57 -8.22 2.67 14.16
C ALA A 57 -7.40 1.45 13.68
N SER A 58 -7.44 1.16 12.38
CA SER A 58 -6.64 0.07 11.79
C SER A 58 -5.13 0.29 11.93
N ALA A 59 -4.62 1.51 11.83
CA ALA A 59 -3.20 1.78 12.03
C ALA A 59 -2.81 1.59 13.50
N TYR A 60 -3.62 2.13 14.41
CA TYR A 60 -3.43 2.00 15.85
C TYR A 60 -3.41 0.53 16.31
N VAL A 61 -4.41 -0.26 15.90
CA VAL A 61 -4.49 -1.68 16.25
C VAL A 61 -3.30 -2.45 15.69
N ASN A 62 -2.88 -2.18 14.45
CA ASN A 62 -1.71 -2.86 13.87
C ASN A 62 -0.43 -2.53 14.64
N ASP A 63 -0.22 -1.29 15.07
CA ASP A 63 0.96 -0.90 15.84
C ASP A 63 0.98 -1.59 17.21
N LEU A 64 -0.16 -1.59 17.92
CA LEU A 64 -0.31 -2.29 19.20
C LEU A 64 0.00 -3.79 19.08
N LEU A 65 -0.56 -4.47 18.07
CA LEU A 65 -0.34 -5.89 17.84
C LEU A 65 1.10 -6.19 17.41
N ARG A 66 1.74 -5.32 16.61
CA ARG A 66 3.15 -5.49 16.21
C ARG A 66 4.10 -5.39 17.39
N ARG A 67 3.85 -4.47 18.33
CA ARG A 67 4.65 -4.37 19.56
C ARG A 67 4.57 -5.65 20.38
N GLN A 68 3.38 -6.27 20.46
CA GLN A 68 3.17 -7.48 21.24
C GLN A 68 3.69 -8.76 20.56
N PHE A 69 3.50 -8.90 19.25
CA PHE A 69 3.70 -10.18 18.55
C PHE A 69 4.88 -10.21 17.57
N VAL A 70 5.36 -9.05 17.10
CA VAL A 70 6.35 -8.96 16.01
C VAL A 70 7.66 -8.33 16.46
N SER A 71 7.66 -7.47 17.49
CA SER A 71 8.86 -6.77 17.99
C SER A 71 9.69 -7.59 18.99
N ARG A 72 9.89 -8.88 18.74
CA ARG A 72 10.81 -9.72 19.51
C ARG A 72 12.05 -10.05 18.69
#